data_AF-A0A1V5UCN1-F1
#
_entry.id   AF-A0A1V5UCN1-F1
#
_cell.length_a   1.000
_cell.length_b   1.000
_cell.length_c   1.000
_cell.angle_alpha   90.00
_cell.angle_beta   90.00
_cell.angle_gamma   90.00
#
_symmetry.space_group_name_H-M   'P 1'
#
loop_
_entity.id
_entity.type
_entity.pdbx_description
1 polymer ?
#
loop_
_entity_poly.entity_id
_entity_poly.type
_entity_poly.pdbx_seq_one_letter_code
_entity_poly.pdbx_strand_id
1 'polypeptide(L)'
;MKMPVDYKIKNLSLKNILKVMMQDTLPLYILHRPKTGFTPPLDKWFKGDLRELLSRALTGKNSFVKNFLNAAYVKHMIETNQSGMQNFSYQLFNLFILELWHKLYMGQSSGLHGVSYKDIF
;
A
#
# COMPACT_ATOMS: atom_id res chain seq x y z
N MET A 1 -17.10 16.25 16.58
CA MET A 1 -17.66 16.86 15.34
C MET A 1 -19.17 17.04 15.49
N LYS A 2 -19.69 18.28 15.57
CA LYS A 2 -21.12 18.61 15.81
C LYS A 2 -21.83 19.12 14.53
N MET A 3 -21.89 18.31 13.48
CA MET A 3 -22.58 18.69 12.22
C MET A 3 -23.72 17.71 11.94
N PRO A 4 -24.95 18.19 11.64
CA PRO A 4 -26.07 17.31 11.28
C PRO A 4 -25.75 16.45 10.06
N VAL A 5 -26.29 15.23 10.03
CA VAL A 5 -25.99 14.22 8.99
C VAL A 5 -26.46 14.68 7.61
N ASP A 6 -27.56 15.41 7.54
CA ASP A 6 -28.18 15.89 6.28
C ASP A 6 -27.26 16.83 5.48
N TYR A 7 -26.30 17.49 6.14
CA TYR A 7 -25.28 18.29 5.45
C TYR A 7 -24.17 17.42 4.83
N LYS A 8 -23.92 16.23 5.40
CA LYS A 8 -22.88 15.32 4.90
C LYS A 8 -23.40 14.44 3.78
N ILE A 9 -24.66 14.05 3.84
CA ILE A 9 -25.31 13.10 2.93
C ILE A 9 -26.64 13.70 2.46
N LYS A 10 -26.80 13.86 1.14
CA LYS A 10 -28.05 14.31 0.53
C LYS A 10 -28.26 13.57 -0.78
N ASN A 11 -29.44 13.02 -1.02
CA ASN A 11 -29.78 12.30 -2.27
C ASN A 11 -28.74 11.23 -2.66
N LEU A 12 -28.34 10.39 -1.70
CA LEU A 12 -27.27 9.36 -1.86
C LEU A 12 -25.88 9.91 -2.24
N SER A 13 -25.70 11.24 -2.26
CA SER A 13 -24.43 11.90 -2.49
C SER A 13 -23.71 12.13 -1.16
N LEU A 14 -22.57 11.44 -1.01
CA LEU A 14 -21.62 11.68 0.08
C LEU A 14 -20.86 12.99 -0.15
N LYS A 15 -20.36 13.57 0.96
CA LYS A 15 -19.58 14.82 0.96
C LYS A 15 -20.37 16.02 0.41
N ASN A 16 -21.69 16.06 0.63
CA ASN A 16 -22.57 17.08 0.05
C ASN A 16 -22.12 18.51 0.36
N ILE A 17 -21.92 18.85 1.65
CA ILE A 17 -21.45 20.18 2.05
C ILE A 17 -20.10 20.56 1.42
N LEU A 18 -19.16 19.62 1.31
CA LEU A 18 -17.87 19.87 0.68
C LEU A 18 -18.02 20.17 -0.82
N LYS A 19 -18.91 19.43 -1.50
CA LYS A 19 -19.19 19.68 -2.92
C LYS A 19 -19.81 21.06 -3.12
N VAL A 20 -20.80 21.44 -2.31
CA VAL A 20 -21.45 22.76 -2.38
C VAL A 20 -20.44 23.88 -2.16
N MET A 21 -19.60 23.79 -1.12
CA MET A 21 -18.58 24.81 -0.83
C MET A 21 -17.51 24.95 -1.92
N MET A 22 -17.32 23.94 -2.76
CA MET A 22 -16.27 23.91 -3.80
C MET A 22 -16.84 24.15 -5.21
N GLN A 23 -18.15 24.43 -5.35
CA GLN A 23 -18.80 24.64 -6.65
C GLN A 23 -18.15 25.74 -7.49
N ASP A 24 -17.71 26.81 -6.84
CA ASP A 24 -17.11 27.97 -7.52
C ASP A 24 -15.60 27.82 -7.75
N THR A 25 -14.97 26.78 -7.19
CA THR A 25 -13.52 26.56 -7.26
C THR A 25 -13.15 25.39 -8.17
N LEU A 26 -13.98 24.35 -8.21
CA LEU A 26 -13.68 23.11 -8.93
C LEU A 26 -14.63 22.92 -10.12
N PRO A 27 -14.13 22.44 -11.27
CA PRO A 27 -14.99 22.06 -12.38
C PRO A 27 -16.03 21.00 -11.98
N LEU A 28 -17.23 21.06 -12.58
CA LEU A 28 -18.34 20.14 -12.31
C LEU A 28 -17.93 18.66 -12.43
N TYR A 29 -17.06 18.32 -13.39
CA TYR A 29 -16.58 16.95 -13.58
C TYR A 29 -15.74 16.42 -12.41
N ILE A 30 -15.03 17.29 -11.68
CA ILE A 30 -14.28 16.90 -10.46
C ILE A 30 -15.25 16.72 -9.29
N LEU A 31 -16.21 17.63 -9.12
CA LEU A 31 -17.19 17.61 -8.04
C LEU A 31 -18.10 16.37 -8.10
N HIS A 32 -18.38 15.88 -9.31
CA HIS A 32 -19.28 14.76 -9.57
C HIS A 32 -18.55 13.46 -9.88
N ARG A 33 -17.20 13.47 -9.85
CA ARG A 33 -16.38 12.28 -10.07
C ARG A 33 -16.76 11.19 -9.07
N PRO A 34 -16.94 9.93 -9.51
CA PRO A 34 -17.18 8.82 -8.59
C PRO A 34 -16.01 8.66 -7.62
N LYS A 35 -16.31 8.18 -6.41
CA LYS A 35 -15.27 7.89 -5.42
C LYS A 35 -14.42 6.74 -5.96
N THR A 36 -13.21 7.05 -6.39
CA THR A 36 -12.21 6.04 -6.70
C THR A 36 -11.40 5.74 -5.45
N GLY A 37 -11.04 4.46 -5.25
CA GLY A 37 -10.00 4.12 -4.29
C GLY A 37 -8.70 4.86 -4.62
N PHE A 38 -7.88 5.08 -3.60
CA PHE A 38 -6.50 5.48 -3.81
C PHE A 38 -5.68 4.20 -3.83
N THR A 39 -5.49 3.62 -5.02
CA THR A 39 -4.58 2.49 -5.17
C THR A 39 -3.19 3.05 -5.47
N PRO A 40 -2.18 2.76 -4.63
CA PRO A 40 -0.81 3.12 -4.97
C PRO A 40 -0.42 2.46 -6.31
N PRO A 41 0.41 3.11 -7.14
CA PRO A 41 0.87 2.55 -8.41
C PRO A 41 1.94 1.46 -8.16
N LEU A 42 1.54 0.37 -7.49
CA LEU A 42 2.41 -0.71 -7.01
C LEU A 42 3.25 -1.30 -8.14
N ASP A 43 2.66 -1.47 -9.32
CA ASP A 43 3.36 -2.00 -10.49
C ASP A 43 4.53 -1.12 -10.90
N LYS A 44 4.31 0.20 -10.97
CA LYS A 44 5.36 1.17 -11.29
C LYS A 44 6.44 1.18 -10.21
N TRP A 45 6.04 1.15 -8.94
CA TRP A 45 6.98 1.18 -7.83
C TRP A 45 7.84 -0.09 -7.76
N PHE A 46 7.25 -1.28 -7.89
CA PHE A 46 7.99 -2.54 -7.79
C PHE A 46 8.81 -2.90 -9.02
N LYS A 47 8.53 -2.28 -10.17
CA LYS A 47 9.39 -2.33 -11.36
C LYS A 47 10.49 -1.27 -11.33
N GLY A 48 10.27 -0.15 -10.64
CA GLY A 48 11.19 0.98 -10.53
C GLY A 48 11.78 1.14 -9.14
N ASP A 49 11.47 2.25 -8.49
CA ASP A 49 12.17 2.76 -7.31
C ASP A 49 12.20 1.79 -6.11
N LEU A 50 11.17 0.95 -5.95
CA LEU A 50 11.08 -0.02 -4.85
C LEU A 50 11.52 -1.43 -5.23
N ARG A 51 12.01 -1.65 -6.46
CA ARG A 51 12.40 -2.97 -6.96
C ARG A 51 13.43 -3.65 -6.08
N GLU A 52 14.52 -2.95 -5.77
CA GLU A 52 15.62 -3.49 -4.97
C GLU A 52 15.22 -3.69 -3.52
N LEU A 53 14.45 -2.75 -2.96
CA LEU A 53 13.94 -2.85 -1.60
C LEU A 53 13.05 -4.09 -1.43
N LEU A 54 12.10 -4.30 -2.36
CA LEU A 54 11.22 -5.46 -2.37
C LEU A 54 12.02 -6.76 -2.46
N SER A 55 12.94 -6.84 -3.42
CA SER A 55 13.78 -8.03 -3.62
C SER A 55 14.61 -8.35 -2.38
N ARG A 56 15.28 -7.36 -1.80
CA ARG A 56 16.08 -7.48 -0.58
C ARG A 56 15.24 -7.91 0.62
N ALA A 57 14.05 -7.32 0.79
CA ALA A 57 13.15 -7.65 1.88
C ALA A 57 12.67 -9.11 1.80
N LEU A 58 12.23 -9.56 0.62
CA LEU A 58 11.63 -10.88 0.46
C LEU A 58 12.65 -12.02 0.30
N THR A 59 13.86 -11.75 -0.19
CA THR A 59 14.88 -12.79 -0.46
C THR A 59 16.12 -12.73 0.42
N GLY A 60 16.20 -11.73 1.31
CA GLY A 60 17.30 -11.55 2.26
C GLY A 60 17.51 -12.76 3.17
N LYS A 61 18.72 -12.89 3.74
CA LYS A 61 19.07 -14.03 4.63
C LYS A 61 18.15 -14.14 5.85
N ASN A 62 17.74 -12.99 6.39
CA ASN A 62 16.86 -12.91 7.57
C ASN A 62 15.38 -12.69 7.17
N SER A 63 15.01 -12.96 5.92
CA SER A 63 13.64 -12.80 5.45
C SER A 63 12.74 -13.88 6.05
N PHE A 64 11.69 -13.46 6.76
CA PHE A 64 10.67 -14.36 7.25
C PHE A 64 9.94 -15.04 6.09
N VAL A 65 9.54 -14.25 5.08
CA VAL A 65 8.85 -14.75 3.89
C VAL A 65 9.67 -15.84 3.19
N LYS A 66 10.98 -15.65 3.07
CA LYS A 66 11.87 -16.65 2.45
C LYS A 66 11.93 -17.95 3.23
N ASN A 67 11.90 -17.88 4.55
CA ASN A 67 12.08 -19.04 5.42
C ASN A 67 10.79 -19.84 5.61
N PHE A 68 9.64 -19.18 5.55
CA PHE A 68 8.33 -19.81 5.78
C PHE A 68 7.54 -20.13 4.52
N LEU A 69 7.83 -19.46 3.38
CA LEU A 69 7.19 -19.74 2.10
C LEU A 69 8.18 -20.37 1.11
N ASN A 70 7.66 -20.83 -0.02
CA ASN A 70 8.49 -21.37 -1.10
C ASN A 70 9.34 -20.24 -1.72
N ALA A 71 10.60 -20.15 -1.29
CA ALA A 71 11.54 -19.13 -1.74
C ALA A 71 11.74 -19.11 -3.27
N ALA A 72 11.72 -20.27 -3.92
CA ALA A 72 11.85 -20.35 -5.38
C ALA A 72 10.64 -19.74 -6.07
N TYR A 73 9.43 -19.99 -5.56
CA TYR A 73 8.21 -19.40 -6.08
C TYR A 73 8.14 -17.88 -5.84
N VAL A 74 8.53 -17.42 -4.66
CA VAL A 74 8.59 -15.97 -4.36
C VAL A 74 9.58 -15.26 -5.29
N LYS A 75 10.75 -15.87 -5.54
CA LYS A 75 11.72 -15.33 -6.51
C LYS A 75 11.14 -15.28 -7.92
N HIS A 76 10.46 -16.35 -8.36
CA HIS A 76 9.78 -16.37 -9.64
C HIS A 76 8.72 -15.26 -9.75
N MET A 77 7.90 -15.03 -8.72
CA MET A 77 6.93 -13.94 -8.72
C MET A 77 7.59 -12.56 -8.89
N ILE A 78 8.73 -12.33 -8.22
CA ILE A 78 9.49 -11.09 -8.34
C ILE A 78 10.01 -10.92 -9.77
N GLU A 79 10.64 -11.94 -10.34
CA GLU A 79 11.22 -11.90 -11.69
C GLU A 79 10.15 -11.72 -12.77
N THR A 80 9.03 -12.46 -12.69
CA THR A 80 7.91 -12.36 -13.62
C THR A 80 7.20 -11.00 -13.53
N ASN A 81 7.12 -10.41 -12.33
CA ASN A 81 6.61 -9.06 -12.16
C ASN A 81 7.55 -8.01 -12.76
N GLN A 82 8.87 -8.18 -12.57
CA GLN A 82 9.87 -7.25 -13.10
C GLN A 82 9.98 -7.30 -14.63
N SER A 83 9.87 -8.49 -15.23
CA SER A 83 9.86 -8.66 -16.69
C SER A 83 8.58 -8.13 -17.34
N GLY A 84 7.53 -7.92 -16.56
CA GLY A 84 6.21 -7.50 -17.06
C GLY A 84 5.40 -8.63 -17.69
N MET A 85 5.89 -9.87 -17.62
CA MET A 85 5.20 -11.05 -18.14
C MET A 85 3.88 -11.32 -17.41
N GLN A 86 3.83 -11.06 -16.10
CA GLN A 86 2.61 -11.16 -15.29
C GLN A 86 2.66 -10.14 -14.16
N ASN A 87 1.50 -9.54 -13.83
CA ASN A 87 1.40 -8.60 -12.72
C ASN A 87 1.15 -9.35 -11.40
N PHE A 88 2.17 -9.39 -10.54
CA PHE A 88 2.09 -9.89 -9.16
C PHE A 88 2.17 -8.77 -8.13
N SER A 89 1.97 -7.51 -8.52
CA SER A 89 2.24 -6.35 -7.68
C SER A 89 1.44 -6.35 -6.37
N TYR A 90 0.18 -6.79 -6.39
CA TYR A 90 -0.61 -6.88 -5.17
C TYR A 90 -0.15 -8.01 -4.25
N GLN A 91 0.19 -9.16 -4.82
CA GLN A 91 0.67 -10.31 -4.05
C GLN A 91 2.04 -10.00 -3.43
N LEU A 92 2.93 -9.40 -4.20
CA LEU A 92 4.24 -8.94 -3.73
C LEU A 92 4.10 -7.85 -2.66
N PHE A 93 3.11 -6.95 -2.78
CA PHE A 93 2.81 -5.97 -1.75
C PHE A 93 2.37 -6.64 -0.44
N ASN A 94 1.48 -7.63 -0.51
CA ASN A 94 1.04 -8.37 0.67
C ASN A 94 2.20 -9.08 1.37
N LEU A 95 3.09 -9.74 0.61
CA LEU A 95 4.30 -10.37 1.14
C LEU A 95 5.24 -9.34 1.76
N PHE A 96 5.40 -8.18 1.12
CA PHE A 96 6.24 -7.10 1.63
C PHE A 96 5.72 -6.55 2.95
N ILE A 97 4.41 -6.30 3.06
CA ILE A 97 3.79 -5.85 4.31
C ILE A 97 3.91 -6.92 5.40
N LEU A 98 3.75 -8.20 5.06
CA LEU A 98 3.92 -9.30 6.00
C LEU A 98 5.36 -9.36 6.54
N GLU A 99 6.36 -9.24 5.66
CA GLU A 99 7.77 -9.19 6.04
C GLU A 99 8.05 -8.01 6.99
N LEU A 100 7.53 -6.83 6.68
CA LEU A 100 7.67 -5.64 7.52
C LEU A 100 7.00 -5.81 8.88
N TRP A 101 5.77 -6.33 8.90
CA TRP A 101 5.06 -6.62 10.14
C TRP A 101 5.85 -7.62 11.00
N HIS A 102 6.36 -8.70 10.40
CA HIS A 102 7.16 -9.67 11.13
C HIS A 102 8.42 -9.02 11.74
N LYS A 103 9.15 -8.21 10.97
CA LYS A 103 10.31 -7.47 11.49
C LYS A 103 9.96 -6.55 12.67
N LEU A 104 8.83 -5.85 12.58
CA LEU A 104 8.39 -4.90 13.60
C LEU A 104 7.96 -5.58 14.90
N TYR A 105 7.25 -6.70 14.82
CA TYR A 105 6.54 -7.28 15.97
C TYR A 105 7.10 -8.63 16.45
N MET A 106 7.76 -9.39 15.57
CA MET A 106 8.29 -10.73 15.89
C MET A 106 9.82 -10.78 15.89
N GLY A 107 10.48 -9.86 15.19
CA GLY A 107 11.95 -9.75 15.15
C GLY A 107 12.59 -9.18 16.41
N GLN A 108 11.82 -8.74 17.41
CA GLN A 108 12.31 -8.17 18.66
C GLN A 108 11.93 -9.03 19.87
N SER A 109 12.81 -9.95 20.26
CA SER A 109 12.83 -10.53 21.61
C SER A 109 13.77 -9.79 22.57
N SER A 110 14.02 -8.49 22.32
CA SER A 110 14.90 -7.66 23.15
C SER A 110 14.41 -6.21 23.20
N GLY A 111 13.57 -5.90 24.19
CA GLY A 111 13.35 -4.53 24.67
C GLY A 111 12.39 -3.67 23.86
N LEU A 112 11.33 -3.22 24.51
CA LEU A 112 10.47 -2.11 24.07
C LEU A 112 11.29 -0.83 23.89
N HIS A 113 11.91 -0.63 22.73
CA HIS A 113 12.26 0.69 22.21
C HIS A 113 11.82 0.73 20.75
N GLY A 114 11.01 1.74 20.42
CA GLY A 114 10.28 1.84 19.16
C GLY A 114 11.19 1.65 17.95
N VAL A 115 10.82 0.72 17.08
CA VAL A 115 11.45 0.59 15.76
C VAL A 115 11.28 1.92 15.05
N SER A 116 12.40 2.60 14.78
CA SER A 116 12.38 3.84 14.03
C SER A 116 12.07 3.49 12.57
N TYR A 117 11.22 4.28 11.92
CA TYR A 117 10.96 4.12 10.48
C TYR A 117 12.26 4.14 9.64
N LYS A 118 13.34 4.73 10.18
CA LYS A 118 14.66 4.75 9.55
C LYS A 118 15.35 3.39 9.50
N ASP A 119 14.98 2.45 10.36
CA ASP A 119 15.60 1.12 10.41
C ASP A 119 14.99 0.17 9.36
N ILE A 120 13.87 0.56 8.76
CA ILE A 120 13.13 -0.22 7.77
C ILE A 120 13.62 0.04 6.34
N PHE A 121 14.19 1.22 6.06
CA PHE A 121 14.58 1.67 4.73
C PHE A 121 16.09 1.82 4.58
#